data_AF-A0A356AXM5-F1
#
_entry.id   AF-A0A356AXM5-F1
#
_cell.length_a   1.000
_cell.length_b   1.000
_cell.length_c   1.000
_cell.angle_alpha   90.00
_cell.angle_beta   90.00
_cell.angle_gamma   90.00
#
_symmetry.space_group_name_H-M   'P 1'
#
loop_
_entity.id
_entity.type
_entity.pdbx_description
1 polymer ?
#
loop_
_entity_poly.entity_id
_entity_poly.type
_entity_poly.pdbx_seq_one_letter_code
_entity_poly.pdbx_strand_id
1 'polypeptide(L)' 'MEDINLHFTGDMHALTAANNLLSACIDNHIHQGNSLNIHPASIMWKRSMDMNDRALREIVVGLGGKINGVP' A
#
# COMPACT_ATOMS: atom_id res chain seq x y z
N MET A 1 3.47 -12.37 -27.86
CA MET A 1 2.14 -12.37 -27.20
C MET A 1 2.27 -12.79 -25.74
N GLU A 2 3.10 -13.79 -25.44
CA GLU A 2 3.44 -14.17 -24.06
C GLU A 2 4.06 -13.03 -23.24
N ASP A 3 5.00 -12.26 -23.81
CA ASP A 3 5.56 -11.08 -23.12
C ASP A 3 4.49 -10.06 -22.73
N ILE A 4 3.50 -9.82 -23.60
CA ILE A 4 2.39 -8.87 -23.36
C ILE A 4 1.50 -9.37 -22.22
N ASN A 5 1.30 -10.68 -22.09
CA ASN A 5 0.43 -11.28 -21.07
C ASN A 5 1.12 -11.44 -19.71
N LEU A 6 2.44 -11.33 -19.66
CA LEU A 6 3.23 -11.44 -18.44
C LEU A 6 3.70 -10.05 -17.99
N HIS A 7 5.02 -9.81 -18.00
CA HIS A 7 5.58 -8.58 -17.44
C HIS A 7 5.72 -7.46 -18.47
N PHE A 8 5.66 -7.81 -19.76
CA PHE A 8 5.97 -6.94 -20.88
C PHE A 8 7.22 -6.09 -20.62
N THR A 9 7.09 -4.77 -20.59
CA THR A 9 8.15 -3.79 -20.32
C THR A 9 8.35 -3.48 -18.83
N GLY A 10 7.52 -4.03 -17.95
CA GLY A 10 7.57 -3.81 -16.51
C GLY A 10 6.80 -2.59 -16.00
N ASP A 11 5.97 -1.95 -16.85
CA ASP A 11 5.25 -0.72 -16.48
C ASP A 11 4.28 -0.93 -15.30
N MET A 12 3.59 -2.09 -15.26
CA MET A 12 2.73 -2.45 -14.12
C MET A 12 3.51 -2.62 -12.82
N HIS A 13 4.76 -3.13 -12.90
CA HIS A 13 5.64 -3.24 -11.73
C HIS A 13 6.05 -1.86 -11.22
N ALA A 14 6.41 -0.94 -12.13
CA ALA A 14 6.76 0.43 -11.78
C ALA A 14 5.58 1.17 -11.13
N LEU A 15 4.38 1.04 -11.69
CA LEU A 15 3.15 1.61 -11.12
C LEU A 15 2.84 1.01 -9.73
N THR A 16 2.95 -0.30 -9.59
CA THR A 16 2.71 -1.00 -8.30
C THR A 16 3.71 -0.55 -7.24
N ALA A 17 5.00 -0.43 -7.60
CA ALA A 17 6.05 0.04 -6.70
C ALA A 17 5.79 1.48 -6.24
N ALA A 18 5.45 2.39 -7.16
CA ALA A 18 5.13 3.78 -6.82
C ALA A 18 3.89 3.89 -5.92
N ASN A 19 2.81 3.16 -6.23
CA ASN A 19 1.57 3.16 -5.44
C ASN A 19 1.81 2.67 -3.99
N ASN A 20 2.59 1.61 -3.85
CA ASN A 20 2.87 1.00 -2.56
C ASN A 20 3.92 1.78 -1.76
N LEU A 21 4.85 2.47 -2.42
CA LEU A 21 5.74 3.44 -1.78
C LEU A 21 4.93 4.57 -1.13
N LEU A 22 3.96 5.16 -1.83
CA LEU A 22 3.12 6.21 -1.24
C LEU A 22 2.32 5.67 -0.04
N SER A 23 1.78 4.46 -0.15
CA SER A 23 1.09 3.80 0.98
C SER A 23 2.01 3.66 2.20
N ALA A 24 3.26 3.20 1.98
CA ALA A 24 4.26 3.08 3.03
C ALA A 24 4.67 4.43 3.63
N CYS A 25 4.80 5.48 2.80
CA CYS A 25 5.10 6.82 3.27
C CYS A 25 3.98 7.40 4.13
N ILE A 26 2.71 7.15 3.79
CA ILE A 26 1.56 7.59 4.60
C ILE A 26 1.60 6.92 5.98
N ASP A 27 1.73 5.59 6.02
CA ASP A 27 1.78 4.85 7.28
C ASP A 27 3.00 5.24 8.12
N ASN A 28 4.16 5.43 7.50
CA ASN A 28 5.36 5.92 8.17
C ASN A 28 5.16 7.34 8.73
N HIS A 29 4.54 8.24 7.98
CA HIS A 29 4.25 9.59 8.46
C HIS A 29 3.37 9.58 9.71
N ILE A 30 2.35 8.72 9.71
CA ILE A 30 1.48 8.52 10.89
C ILE A 30 2.31 7.97 12.06
N HIS A 31 3.15 6.97 11.81
CA HIS A 31 3.98 6.34 12.84
C HIS A 31 5.02 7.28 13.46
N GLN A 32 5.64 8.16 12.67
CA GLN A 32 6.72 9.06 13.10
C GLN A 32 6.25 10.34 13.81
N GLY A 33 4.95 10.45 14.11
CA GLY A 33 4.40 11.56 14.88
C GLY A 33 3.27 12.32 14.21
N ASN A 34 2.89 11.94 12.98
CA ASN A 34 1.67 12.39 12.31
C ASN A 34 1.46 13.92 12.33
N SER A 35 2.47 14.71 11.98
CA SER A 35 2.39 16.18 12.02
C SER A 35 1.34 16.80 11.10
N LEU A 36 0.79 16.01 10.17
CA LEU A 36 -0.30 16.40 9.27
C LEU A 36 -1.69 16.05 9.83
N ASN A 37 -1.76 15.45 11.03
CA ASN A 37 -2.99 15.03 11.69
C ASN A 37 -3.88 14.14 10.79
N ILE A 38 -3.27 13.21 10.06
CA ILE A 38 -3.99 12.26 9.22
C ILE A 38 -4.79 11.33 10.13
N HIS A 39 -6.10 11.27 9.92
CA HIS A 39 -6.95 10.29 10.59
C HIS A 39 -6.89 8.95 9.83
N PRO A 40 -6.39 7.85 10.44
CA PRO A 40 -6.23 6.56 9.75
C PRO A 40 -7.53 6.04 9.13
N ALA A 41 -8.66 6.23 9.82
CA ALA A 41 -9.97 5.80 9.35
C ALA A 41 -10.52 6.55 8.13
N SER A 42 -9.90 7.68 7.74
CA SER A 42 -10.34 8.48 6.58
C SER A 42 -9.39 8.39 5.37
N ILE A 43 -8.39 7.51 5.40
CA ILE A 43 -7.46 7.33 4.28
C ILE A 43 -8.20 6.69 3.10
N MET A 44 -8.28 7.42 1.98
CA MET A 44 -8.88 6.92 0.74
C MET A 44 -7.88 6.17 -0.16
N TRP A 45 -6.58 6.41 0.03
CA TRP A 45 -5.52 5.77 -0.75
C TRP A 45 -5.38 4.28 -0.38
N LYS A 46 -5.23 3.40 -1.37
CA LYS A 46 -5.13 1.95 -1.16
C LYS A 46 -3.83 1.38 -1.71
N ARG A 47 -3.37 0.28 -1.09
CA ARG A 47 -2.32 -0.58 -1.65
C ARG A 47 -2.85 -1.32 -2.89
N SER A 48 -1.94 -1.72 -3.76
CA SER A 48 -2.28 -2.41 -5.01
C SER A 48 -1.30 -3.54 -5.31
N MET A 49 -1.77 -4.53 -6.06
CA MET A 49 -0.95 -5.57 -6.67
C MET A 49 -1.59 -6.03 -7.97
N ASP A 50 -0.78 -6.42 -8.95
CA ASP A 50 -1.25 -7.00 -10.21
C ASP A 50 -1.50 -8.52 -10.04
N MET A 51 -2.54 -8.85 -9.28
CA MET A 51 -2.90 -10.24 -8.98
C MET A 51 -4.39 -10.38 -8.66
N ASN A 52 -4.95 -11.53 -9.02
CA ASN A 52 -6.31 -11.90 -8.66
C ASN A 52 -6.40 -12.44 -7.22
N ASP A 53 -6.12 -11.58 -6.24
CA ASP A 53 -6.19 -11.94 -4.82
C ASP A 53 -7.40 -11.30 -4.11
N ARG A 54 -8.45 -12.09 -3.88
CA ARG A 54 -9.66 -11.62 -3.19
C ARG A 54 -9.45 -11.39 -1.70
N ALA A 55 -8.44 -11.99 -1.09
CA ALA A 55 -8.23 -11.93 0.36
C ALA A 55 -7.81 -10.53 0.82
N LEU A 56 -7.27 -9.71 -0.09
CA LEU A 56 -6.79 -8.37 0.20
C LEU A 56 -7.84 -7.26 0.00
N ARG A 57 -9.10 -7.61 -0.29
CA ARG A 57 -10.17 -6.61 -0.51
C ARG A 57 -10.45 -5.77 0.73
N GLU A 58 -10.42 -6.40 1.90
CA GLU A 58 -10.62 -5.77 3.21
C GLU A 58 -9.65 -6.39 4.20
N ILE A 59 -8.74 -5.57 4.72
CA ILE A 59 -7.67 -5.99 5.62
C ILE A 59 -7.49 -4.95 6.72
N VAL A 60 -6.89 -5.39 7.84
CA VAL A 60 -6.37 -4.51 8.88
C VAL A 60 -4.85 -4.61 8.86
N VAL A 61 -4.17 -3.47 8.84
CA VAL A 61 -2.69 -3.36 8.85
C VAL A 61 -2.23 -2.69 10.15
N GLY A 62 -0.91 -2.52 10.36
CA GLY A 62 -0.39 -1.83 11.54
C GLY A 62 -0.58 -2.58 12.87
N LEU A 63 -0.87 -3.89 12.82
CA LEU A 63 -1.08 -4.74 13.99
C LEU A 63 0.24 -5.14 14.67
N GLY A 64 0.14 -5.60 15.92
CA GLY A 64 1.30 -6.11 16.69
C GLY A 64 1.98 -5.09 17.61
N GLY A 65 1.27 -4.00 17.94
CA GLY A 65 1.70 -3.03 18.95
C GLY A 65 2.46 -1.84 18.38
N LYS A 66 2.89 -0.93 19.26
CA LYS A 66 3.42 0.41 18.92
C LYS A 66 4.57 0.40 17.90
N ILE A 67 5.40 -0.63 17.89
CA ILE A 67 6.56 -0.75 16.99
C ILE A 67 6.13 -0.97 15.54
N ASN A 68 4.95 -1.55 15.30
CA ASN A 68 4.50 -1.98 13.97
C ASN A 68 3.52 -0.99 13.31
N GLY A 69 3.26 0.17 13.93
CA GLY A 69 2.42 1.22 13.40
C GLY A 69 1.13 1.46 14.18
N VAL A 70 0.11 1.93 13.47
CA VAL A 70 -1.22 2.27 13.99
C VAL A 70 -2.26 1.46 13.21
N PRO A 71 -3.13 0.68 13.87
CA PRO A 71 -4.23 -0.04 13.23
C PRO A 71 -5.32 0.87 12.64
#